data_AF-A0AAU4WX64-F1
#
_entry.id   AF-A0AAU4WX64-F1
#
_cell.length_a   1.000
_cell.length_b   1.000
_cell.length_c   1.000
_cell.angle_alpha   90.00
_cell.angle_beta   90.00
_cell.angle_gamma   90.00
#
_symmetry.space_group_name_H-M   'P 1'
#
loop_
_entity.id
_entity.type
_entity.pdbx_description
1 polymer ?
#
loop_
_entity_poly.entity_id
_entity_poly.type
_entity_poly.pdbx_seq_one_letter_code
_entity_poly.pdbx_strand_id
1 'polypeptide(L)' 'MNLQAPGVSRTRLHDALLADAEARDRLGGGSVTLDGRLILIAPLADLPVARRFTAELGVDWNKAEEFVS' A
#
# COMPACT_ATOMS: atom_id res chain seq x y z
N MET A 1 1.47 -9.84 4.19
CA MET A 1 2.65 -8.98 3.93
C MET A 1 2.42 -7.62 4.57
N ASN A 2 3.45 -6.98 5.12
CA ASN A 2 3.43 -5.58 5.57
C ASN A 2 4.45 -4.77 4.75
N LEU A 3 4.01 -3.64 4.16
CA LEU A 3 4.83 -2.74 3.34
C LEU A 3 4.82 -1.33 3.94
N GLN A 4 5.99 -0.77 4.25
CA GLN A 4 6.16 0.60 4.77
C GLN A 4 6.71 1.57 3.71
N ALA A 5 6.01 2.68 3.46
CA ALA A 5 6.45 3.72 2.51
C ALA A 5 6.42 5.14 3.10
N PRO A 6 7.55 5.87 3.14
CA PRO A 6 7.58 7.28 3.53
C PRO A 6 7.05 8.20 2.41
N GLY A 7 6.37 9.28 2.77
CA GLY A 7 5.97 10.34 1.83
C GLY A 7 4.62 10.15 1.13
N VAL A 8 3.84 9.11 1.48
CA VAL A 8 2.47 8.95 1.01
C VAL A 8 1.50 9.48 2.06
N SER A 9 0.79 10.57 1.75
CA SER A 9 -0.25 11.09 2.64
C SER A 9 -1.50 10.21 2.62
N ARG A 10 -2.27 10.23 3.70
CA ARG A 10 -3.54 9.50 3.83
C ARG A 10 -4.56 9.91 2.74
N THR A 11 -4.60 11.19 2.37
CA THR A 11 -5.47 11.70 1.30
C THR A 11 -5.06 11.11 -0.05
N ARG A 12 -3.77 11.12 -0.37
CA ARG A 12 -3.26 10.56 -1.64
C ARG A 12 -3.50 9.06 -1.75
N LEU A 13 -3.36 8.33 -0.64
CA LEU A 13 -3.73 6.91 -0.55
C LEU A 13 -5.23 6.71 -0.83
N HIS A 14 -6.08 7.49 -0.17
CA HIS A 14 -7.52 7.39 -0.31
C HIS A 14 -7.97 7.66 -1.75
N ASP A 15 -7.45 8.72 -2.38
CA ASP A 15 -7.78 9.07 -3.76
C ASP A 15 -7.32 7.99 -4.75
N ALA A 16 -6.13 7.42 -4.54
CA ALA A 16 -5.63 6.32 -5.37
C ALA A 16 -6.47 5.04 -5.22
N LEU A 17 -6.93 4.70 -4.01
CA LEU A 17 -7.85 3.58 -3.81
C LEU A 17 -9.22 3.85 -4.43
N LEU A 18 -9.72 5.08 -4.44
CA LEU A 18 -10.96 5.41 -5.13
C LEU A 18 -10.83 5.25 -6.66
N ALA A 19 -9.65 5.53 -7.21
CA ALA A 19 -9.36 5.40 -8.63
C ALA A 19 -9.07 3.95 -9.07
N ASP A 20 -8.69 3.07 -8.15
CA ASP A 20 -8.34 1.67 -8.42
C ASP A 20 -9.27 0.70 -7.66
N ALA A 21 -10.33 0.27 -8.34
CA ALA A 21 -11.35 -0.61 -7.75
C ALA A 21 -10.79 -1.98 -7.33
N GLU A 22 -9.81 -2.53 -8.05
CA GLU A 22 -9.17 -3.80 -7.70
C GLU A 22 -8.31 -3.64 -6.45
N ALA A 23 -7.49 -2.59 -6.38
CA ALA A 23 -6.71 -2.29 -5.19
C ALA A 23 -7.60 -1.98 -3.98
N ARG A 24 -8.73 -1.28 -4.18
CA ARG A 24 -9.69 -1.02 -3.10
C ARG A 24 -10.28 -2.30 -2.53
N ASP A 25 -10.66 -3.23 -3.39
CA ASP A 25 -11.26 -4.51 -2.98
C ASP A 25 -10.23 -5.41 -2.27
N ARG A 26 -9.01 -5.49 -2.82
CA ARG A 26 -7.96 -6.40 -2.33
C ARG A 26 -7.12 -5.83 -1.18
N LEU A 27 -6.98 -4.50 -1.08
CA LEU A 27 -6.10 -3.82 -0.11
C LEU A 27 -6.87 -2.94 0.90
N GLY A 28 -8.12 -2.56 0.61
CA GLY A 28 -8.90 -1.61 1.42
C GLY A 28 -9.31 -2.11 2.81
N GLY A 29 -9.19 -3.42 3.08
CA GLY A 29 -9.48 -4.02 4.37
C GLY A 29 -8.35 -3.93 5.41
N GLY A 30 -7.13 -3.57 5.02
CA GLY A 30 -5.94 -3.72 5.87
C GLY A 30 -4.92 -2.57 5.81
N SER A 31 -5.26 -1.44 5.18
CA SER A 31 -4.33 -0.31 5.08
C SER A 31 -4.41 0.59 6.33
N VAL A 32 -3.35 0.66 7.13
CA VAL A 32 -3.25 1.61 8.26
C VAL A 32 -2.18 2.65 7.95
N THR A 33 -2.49 3.93 8.17
CA THR A 33 -1.47 4.97 8.24
C THR A 33 -1.06 5.14 9.70
N LEU A 34 0.10 4.61 10.10
CA LEU A 34 0.63 4.75 11.46
C LEU A 34 1.88 5.62 11.41
N ASP A 35 1.92 6.70 12.20
CA ASP A 35 3.04 7.66 12.25
C ASP A 35 3.48 8.18 10.86
N GLY A 36 2.53 8.42 9.95
CA GLY A 36 2.81 8.92 8.60
C GLY A 36 3.39 7.89 7.63
N ARG A 37 3.40 6.59 8.00
CA ARG A 37 3.80 5.49 7.14
C ARG A 37 2.58 4.73 6.66
N LEU A 38 2.52 4.47 5.36
CA LEU A 38 1.57 3.52 4.78
C LEU A 38 1.96 2.12 5.22
N ILE A 39 1.04 1.36 5.82
CA ILE A 39 1.17 -0.07 6.06
C ILE A 39 0.05 -0.76 5.27
N LEU A 40 0.41 -1.58 4.28
CA LEU A 40 -0.53 -2.45 3.58
C LEU A 40 -0.52 -3.84 4.21
N ILE A 41 -1.67 -4.31 4.70
CA ILE A 41 -1.85 -5.69 5.15
C ILE A 41 -2.73 -6.41 4.13
N ALA A 42 -2.14 -7.35 3.41
CA ALA A 42 -2.84 -8.18 2.43
C ALA A 42 -2.29 -9.63 2.42
N PRO A 43 -3.10 -10.61 1.97
CA PRO A 43 -2.63 -11.94 1.61
C PRO A 43 -1.41 -11.89 0.68
N LEU A 44 -0.51 -12.88 0.79
CA LEU A 44 0.68 -12.95 -0.09
C LEU A 44 0.31 -13.03 -1.58
N ALA A 45 -0.85 -13.62 -1.90
CA ALA A 45 -1.38 -13.69 -3.26
C ALA A 45 -1.68 -12.31 -3.87
N ASP A 46 -1.85 -11.28 -3.03
CA ASP A 46 -2.14 -9.91 -3.43
C ASP A 46 -0.87 -9.04 -3.55
N LEU A 47 0.31 -9.62 -3.30
CA LEU A 47 1.60 -8.94 -3.45
C LEU A 47 1.79 -8.25 -4.82
N PRO A 48 1.40 -8.86 -5.97
CA PRO A 48 1.51 -8.18 -7.26
C PRO A 48 0.67 -6.90 -7.35
N VAL A 49 -0.53 -6.89 -6.75
CA VAL A 49 -1.41 -5.72 -6.72
C VAL A 49 -0.85 -4.66 -5.79
N ALA A 50 -0.41 -5.05 -4.60
CA ALA A 50 0.25 -4.13 -3.66
C ALA A 50 1.49 -3.47 -4.30
N ARG A 51 2.25 -4.23 -5.11
CA ARG A 51 3.42 -3.71 -5.82
C ARG A 51 3.07 -2.72 -6.91
N ARG A 52 2.09 -3.03 -7.75
CA ARG A 52 1.59 -2.10 -8.77
C ARG A 52 1.07 -0.81 -8.12
N PHE A 53 0.17 -0.97 -7.16
CA PHE A 53 -0.52 0.14 -6.51
C PHE A 53 0.44 1.12 -5.84
N THR A 54 1.43 0.61 -5.10
CA THR A 54 2.42 1.49 -4.45
C THR A 54 3.44 2.09 -5.42
N ALA A 55 3.75 1.43 -6.53
CA ALA A 55 4.55 2.04 -7.60
C ALA A 55 3.84 3.27 -8.21
N GLU A 56 2.51 3.20 -8.42
CA GLU A 56 1.70 4.33 -8.89
C GLU A 56 1.65 5.48 -7.88
N LEU A 57 1.73 5.16 -6.59
CA LEU A 57 1.86 6.15 -5.52
C LEU A 57 3.26 6.80 -5.45
N GLY A 58 4.22 6.33 -6.26
CA GLY A 58 5.59 6.82 -6.27
C GLY A 58 6.43 6.29 -5.11
N VAL A 59 6.06 5.15 -4.54
CA VAL A 59 6.85 4.50 -3.50
C VAL A 59 8.17 4.01 -4.09
N ASP A 60 9.27 4.49 -3.52
CA ASP A 60 10.60 3.98 -3.81
C ASP A 60 10.78 2.63 -3.10
N TRP A 61 10.66 1.55 -3.88
CA TRP A 61 10.81 0.18 -3.41
C TRP A 61 12.20 -0.13 -2.85
N ASN A 62 13.23 0.65 -3.17
CA ASN A 62 14.56 0.47 -2.55
C ASN A 62 14.61 0.95 -1.10
N LYS A 63 13.59 1.72 -0.66
CA LYS A 63 13.43 2.21 0.71
C LYS A 63 12.25 1.56 1.42
N ALA A 64 11.53 0.68 0.73
CA ALA A 64 10.39 -0.01 1.29
C ALA A 64 10.86 -1.29 1.97
N GLU A 65 10.35 -1.55 3.18
CA GLU A 65 10.62 -2.78 3.91
C GLU A 65 9.43 -3.74 3.75
N GLU A 66 9.72 -4.98 3.38
CA GLU A 66 8.75 -6.08 3.30
C GLU A 66 8.96 -7.02 4.48
N PHE A 67 7.88 -7.28 5.23
CA PHE A 67 7.87 -8.29 6.28
C PHE A 67 6.77 -9.33 6.02
N VAL A 68 7.16 -10.61 6.13
CA VAL A 68 6.26 -11.76 6.16
C VAL A 68 6.19 -12.24 7.60
N SER A 69 5.01 -12.17 8.21
CA SER A 69 4.73 -12.72 9.53
C SER A 69 3.97 -14.03 9.41
#